data_AF-A0A852EV19-F1
#
_entry.id   AF-A0A852EV19-F1
#
_cell.length_a   1.000
_cell.length_b   1.000
_cell.length_c   1.000
_cell.angle_alpha   90.00
_cell.angle_beta   90.00
_cell.angle_gamma   90.00
#
_symmetry.space_group_name_H-M   'P 1'
#
loop_
_entity.id
_entity.type
_entity.pdbx_description
1 polymer ?
#
loop_
_entity_poly.entity_id
_entity_poly.type
_entity_poly.pdbx_seq_one_letter_code
_entity_poly.pdbx_strand_id
1 'polypeptide(L)'
;KRMKARAPPPPNQPSAASRIHSEPKSSAETAVISDQNLVSMKENMINRLVDFTVVLPSGVEQKCTVQGSKAVMDVLVDLCSQYHLNPSQHSLELKSSGTQQVLSYKPNTLIGALDVQTVLLKEKIPEEKAKRPLPRVPEKSVRLVVNYLKTQKAVVRVSPEVPLHNIIPAICEKCEVSQEHIVLLRDGITGEELELTKSLEELGIKELYAWDRKKEPNRKSSVSSDAIEKEKTRLLGLFNADRRSSK
;
A
#
# COMPACT_ATOMS: atom_id res chain seq x y z
N LYS A 1 36.73 15.87 22.93
CA LYS A 1 35.63 15.64 21.96
C LYS A 1 35.48 16.93 21.13
N ARG A 2 36.01 16.96 19.90
CA ARG A 2 36.08 18.16 19.05
C ARG A 2 34.67 18.66 18.68
N MET A 3 34.41 19.95 18.88
CA MET A 3 33.19 20.62 18.44
C MET A 3 33.22 20.80 16.91
N LYS A 4 32.11 20.50 16.23
CA LYS A 4 31.97 20.67 14.77
C LYS A 4 31.96 22.16 14.42
N ALA A 5 32.68 22.54 13.36
CA ALA A 5 32.74 23.92 12.86
C ALA A 5 31.37 24.42 12.38
N ARG A 6 31.11 25.71 12.56
CA ARG A 6 29.88 26.41 12.16
C ARG A 6 29.82 26.52 10.62
N ALA A 7 28.61 26.43 10.05
CA ALA A 7 28.39 26.52 8.61
C ALA A 7 28.82 27.91 8.04
N PRO A 8 29.31 27.98 6.79
CA PRO A 8 29.66 29.25 6.14
C PRO A 8 28.41 30.10 5.84
N PRO A 9 28.53 31.43 5.84
CA PRO A 9 27.44 32.34 5.51
C PRO A 9 27.06 32.26 4.00
N PRO A 10 25.81 32.58 3.64
CA PRO A 10 25.37 32.58 2.24
C PRO A 10 26.06 33.68 1.41
N PRO A 11 26.25 33.47 0.09
CA PRO A 11 26.89 34.44 -0.80
C PRO A 11 26.04 35.70 -0.99
N ASN A 12 26.72 36.85 -1.02
CA ASN A 12 26.14 38.19 -1.13
C ASN A 12 25.26 38.36 -2.37
N GLN A 13 24.05 38.91 -2.18
CA GLN A 13 23.27 39.51 -3.25
C GLN A 13 23.94 40.82 -3.71
N PRO A 14 24.12 41.06 -5.02
CA PRO A 14 24.46 42.39 -5.50
C PRO A 14 23.22 43.29 -5.50
N SER A 15 23.30 44.40 -4.76
CA SER A 15 22.28 45.45 -4.72
C SER A 15 22.33 46.36 -5.95
N ALA A 16 21.14 46.63 -6.49
CA ALA A 16 20.66 47.88 -7.09
C ALA A 16 21.49 48.58 -8.20
N ALA A 17 20.89 48.72 -9.39
CA ALA A 17 20.68 50.04 -10.02
C ALA A 17 19.77 49.94 -11.25
N SER A 18 18.89 50.92 -11.35
CA SER A 18 17.99 51.23 -12.44
C SER A 18 18.70 51.62 -13.75
N ARG A 19 18.17 51.19 -14.89
CA ARG A 19 18.13 52.03 -16.11
C ARG A 19 17.09 51.53 -17.12
N ILE A 20 16.07 52.36 -17.31
CA ILE A 20 15.11 52.34 -18.42
C ILE A 20 15.89 52.62 -19.71
N HIS A 21 15.63 51.93 -20.82
CA HIS A 21 15.54 52.48 -22.19
C HIS A 21 15.11 51.39 -23.21
N SER A 22 14.03 51.75 -23.90
CA SER A 22 13.40 51.36 -25.18
C SER A 22 14.08 50.40 -26.19
N GLU A 23 13.23 49.51 -26.75
CA GLU A 23 13.25 48.63 -27.97
C GLU A 23 14.08 49.02 -29.23
N PRO A 24 14.10 48.22 -30.34
CA PRO A 24 14.29 46.75 -30.50
C PRO A 24 15.23 46.40 -31.69
N LYS A 25 15.94 45.24 -31.69
CA LYS A 25 16.32 44.57 -32.97
C LYS A 25 16.83 43.13 -32.83
N SER A 26 16.41 42.35 -33.82
CA SER A 26 16.68 40.95 -34.15
C SER A 26 18.15 40.56 -34.31
N SER A 27 18.51 39.34 -33.91
CA SER A 27 19.40 38.46 -34.69
C SER A 27 19.13 36.99 -34.35
N ALA A 28 19.08 36.17 -35.41
CA ALA A 28 18.67 34.79 -35.42
C ALA A 28 19.69 33.80 -34.81
N GLU A 29 19.12 32.66 -34.39
CA GLU A 29 19.67 31.30 -34.39
C GLU A 29 20.94 30.97 -33.58
N THR A 30 20.75 30.22 -32.49
CA THR A 30 21.42 28.92 -32.30
C THR A 30 20.52 28.03 -31.44
N ALA A 31 20.16 26.87 -31.98
CA ALA A 31 19.25 25.90 -31.39
C ALA A 31 19.85 25.23 -30.14
N VAL A 32 19.18 25.40 -28.99
CA VAL A 32 19.15 24.43 -27.88
C VAL A 32 17.72 24.42 -27.33
N ILE A 33 16.83 23.70 -28.01
CA ILE A 33 15.48 23.41 -27.51
C ILE A 33 15.59 22.12 -26.71
N SER A 34 15.46 22.19 -25.39
CA SER A 34 15.15 21.03 -24.55
C SER A 34 14.45 21.49 -23.25
N ASP A 35 13.18 21.09 -23.16
CA ASP A 35 12.28 20.98 -22.00
C ASP A 35 11.95 22.19 -21.12
N GLN A 36 12.75 23.25 -21.08
CA GLN A 36 12.46 24.43 -20.24
C GLN A 36 11.29 25.28 -20.77
N ASN A 37 11.10 25.30 -22.10
CA ASN A 37 10.13 26.18 -22.75
C ASN A 37 8.68 25.65 -22.64
N LEU A 38 8.47 24.32 -22.66
CA LEU A 38 7.13 23.73 -22.57
C LEU A 38 6.51 23.90 -21.17
N VAL A 39 7.32 23.83 -20.12
CA VAL A 39 6.89 24.07 -18.73
C VAL A 39 6.60 25.56 -18.54
N SER A 40 7.47 26.44 -19.05
CA SER A 40 7.30 27.91 -18.99
C SER A 40 6.07 28.40 -19.76
N MET A 41 5.78 27.88 -20.96
CA MET A 41 4.58 28.26 -21.72
C MET A 41 3.29 27.83 -21.01
N LYS A 42 3.26 26.61 -20.46
CA LYS A 42 2.11 26.10 -19.70
C LYS A 42 1.90 26.87 -18.40
N GLU A 43 2.97 27.24 -17.71
CA GLU A 43 2.92 28.07 -16.50
C GLU A 43 2.44 29.49 -16.79
N ASN A 44 2.88 30.10 -17.91
CA ASN A 44 2.40 31.41 -18.36
C ASN A 44 0.90 31.42 -18.71
N MET A 45 0.37 30.31 -19.25
CA MET A 45 -1.08 30.17 -19.49
C MET A 45 -1.88 30.06 -18.18
N ILE A 46 -1.32 29.39 -17.17
CA ILE A 46 -1.98 29.18 -15.88
C ILE A 46 -1.90 30.42 -14.97
N ASN A 47 -0.92 31.30 -15.16
CA ASN A 47 -0.81 32.58 -14.44
C ASN A 47 -1.82 33.65 -14.93
N ARG A 48 -2.66 33.34 -15.91
CA ARG A 48 -3.74 34.22 -16.37
C ARG A 48 -4.89 34.25 -15.35
N LEU A 49 -5.67 35.34 -15.36
CA LEU A 49 -6.95 35.40 -14.66
C LEU A 49 -7.98 34.50 -15.37
N VAL A 50 -8.75 33.76 -14.57
CA VAL A 50 -9.84 32.89 -15.02
C VAL A 50 -11.14 33.51 -14.53
N ASP A 51 -12.07 33.72 -15.47
CA ASP A 51 -13.40 34.24 -15.20
C ASP A 51 -14.41 33.10 -15.22
N PHE A 52 -15.23 32.97 -14.18
CA PHE A 52 -16.32 32.00 -14.11
C PHE A 52 -17.50 32.53 -13.31
N THR A 53 -18.67 31.93 -13.51
CA THR A 53 -19.86 32.21 -12.71
C THR A 53 -19.94 31.23 -11.55
N VAL A 54 -20.01 31.75 -10.32
CA VAL A 54 -20.25 30.98 -9.10
C VAL A 54 -21.76 30.94 -8.84
N VAL A 55 -22.30 29.76 -8.63
CA VAL A 55 -23.69 29.57 -8.20
C VAL A 55 -23.67 29.14 -6.74
N LEU A 56 -24.26 29.94 -5.87
CA LEU A 56 -24.28 29.73 -4.42
C LEU A 56 -25.35 28.70 -4.00
N PRO A 57 -25.24 28.12 -2.79
CA PRO A 57 -26.30 27.25 -2.25
C PRO A 57 -27.67 27.94 -2.17
N SER A 58 -27.71 29.27 -2.07
CA SER A 58 -28.93 30.09 -2.09
C SER A 58 -29.58 30.22 -3.48
N GLY A 59 -28.94 29.70 -4.54
CA GLY A 59 -29.38 29.83 -5.93
C GLY A 59 -28.95 31.14 -6.61
N VAL A 60 -28.19 32.00 -5.92
CA VAL A 60 -27.68 33.26 -6.48
C VAL A 60 -26.45 33.00 -7.35
N GLU A 61 -26.43 33.58 -8.54
CA GLU A 61 -25.28 33.53 -9.45
C GLU A 61 -24.42 34.80 -9.35
N GLN A 62 -23.09 34.64 -9.25
CA GLN A 62 -22.13 35.73 -9.12
C GLN A 62 -20.93 35.51 -10.05
N LYS A 63 -20.55 36.50 -10.83
CA LYS A 63 -19.30 36.45 -11.61
C LYS A 63 -18.09 36.61 -10.70
N CYS A 64 -17.10 35.75 -10.87
CA CYS A 64 -15.87 35.72 -10.10
C CYS A 64 -14.66 35.65 -11.04
N THR A 65 -13.59 36.34 -10.66
CA THR A 65 -12.32 36.34 -11.38
C THR A 65 -11.22 35.94 -10.39
N VAL A 66 -10.47 34.88 -10.70
CA VAL A 66 -9.39 34.36 -9.83
C VAL A 66 -8.12 34.13 -10.62
N GLN A 67 -6.98 34.03 -9.94
CA GLN A 67 -5.75 33.60 -10.60
C GLN A 67 -5.83 32.12 -10.97
N GLY A 68 -5.47 31.80 -12.21
CA GLY A 68 -5.47 30.43 -12.72
C GLY A 68 -4.49 29.50 -12.00
N SER A 69 -3.46 30.06 -11.36
CA SER A 69 -2.46 29.35 -10.56
C SER A 69 -2.97 28.90 -9.18
N LYS A 70 -4.17 29.29 -8.78
CA LYS A 70 -4.79 28.79 -7.54
C LYS A 70 -5.24 27.35 -7.70
N ALA A 71 -5.01 26.54 -6.68
CA ALA A 71 -5.60 25.21 -6.60
C ALA A 71 -7.13 25.31 -6.43
N VAL A 72 -7.88 24.35 -6.96
CA VAL A 72 -9.35 24.32 -6.83
C VAL A 72 -9.80 24.37 -5.36
N MET A 73 -9.06 23.73 -4.45
CA MET A 73 -9.37 23.82 -3.01
C MET A 73 -9.16 25.21 -2.44
N ASP A 74 -8.13 25.93 -2.87
CA ASP A 74 -7.90 27.30 -2.40
C ASP A 74 -9.04 28.20 -2.88
N VAL A 75 -9.50 28.00 -4.11
CA VAL A 75 -10.71 28.67 -4.64
C VAL A 75 -11.95 28.34 -3.81
N LEU A 76 -12.15 27.08 -3.39
CA LEU A 76 -13.23 26.71 -2.48
C LEU A 76 -13.15 27.47 -1.16
N VAL A 77 -11.97 27.52 -0.54
CA VAL A 77 -11.75 28.21 0.74
C VAL A 77 -11.99 29.71 0.59
N ASP A 78 -11.49 30.33 -0.48
CA ASP A 78 -11.70 31.75 -0.78
C ASP A 78 -13.18 32.09 -0.96
N LEU A 79 -13.92 31.27 -1.71
CA LEU A 79 -15.36 31.46 -1.91
C LEU A 79 -16.12 31.26 -0.59
N CYS A 80 -15.81 30.21 0.16
CA CYS A 80 -16.41 29.98 1.47
C CYS A 80 -16.15 31.14 2.43
N SER A 81 -14.94 31.69 2.44
CA SER A 81 -14.60 32.87 3.25
C SER A 81 -15.38 34.11 2.83
N GLN A 82 -15.59 34.34 1.52
CA GLN A 82 -16.35 35.48 1.02
C GLN A 82 -17.83 35.42 1.38
N TYR A 83 -18.43 34.23 1.28
CA TYR A 83 -19.86 34.03 1.52
C TYR A 83 -20.21 33.55 2.93
N HIS A 84 -19.23 33.55 3.85
CA HIS A 84 -19.41 33.11 5.24
C HIS A 84 -19.93 31.67 5.36
N LEU A 85 -19.46 30.80 4.46
CA LEU A 85 -19.81 29.38 4.41
C LEU A 85 -18.66 28.55 4.99
N ASN A 86 -18.98 27.36 5.50
CA ASN A 86 -17.98 26.47 6.07
C ASN A 86 -17.37 25.56 4.99
N PRO A 87 -16.06 25.66 4.69
CA PRO A 87 -15.42 24.86 3.64
C PRO A 87 -15.45 23.34 3.93
N SER A 88 -15.62 22.92 5.19
CA SER A 88 -15.77 21.49 5.53
C SER A 88 -17.14 20.92 5.18
N GLN A 89 -18.15 21.78 5.08
CA GLN A 89 -19.54 21.43 4.75
C GLN A 89 -19.90 21.76 3.31
N HIS A 90 -18.94 22.24 2.50
CA HIS A 90 -19.19 22.66 1.13
C HIS A 90 -18.22 21.99 0.16
N SER A 91 -18.63 21.90 -1.09
CA SER A 91 -17.83 21.35 -2.18
C SER A 91 -18.10 22.10 -3.49
N LEU A 92 -17.12 22.10 -4.39
CA LEU A 92 -17.28 22.70 -5.72
C LEU A 92 -17.67 21.64 -6.75
N GLU A 93 -18.62 21.96 -7.59
CA GLU A 93 -18.89 21.24 -8.83
C GLU A 93 -18.55 22.18 -10.00
N LEU A 94 -17.56 21.81 -10.79
CA LEU A 94 -17.05 22.62 -11.90
C LEU A 94 -17.71 22.16 -13.21
N LYS A 95 -18.17 23.08 -14.05
CA LYS A 95 -18.79 22.80 -15.36
C LYS A 95 -18.09 23.55 -16.49
N SER A 96 -17.95 22.87 -17.63
CA SER A 96 -17.28 23.42 -18.83
C SER A 96 -18.19 24.24 -19.75
N SER A 97 -17.56 25.15 -20.50
CA SER A 97 -18.20 26.16 -21.36
C SER A 97 -18.96 25.61 -22.57
N GLY A 98 -18.74 24.36 -22.96
CA GLY A 98 -19.33 23.79 -24.19
C GLY A 98 -20.48 22.80 -23.94
N THR A 99 -20.35 21.94 -22.93
CA THR A 99 -21.20 20.76 -22.76
C THR A 99 -22.01 20.77 -21.46
N GLN A 100 -21.82 21.79 -20.60
CA GLN A 100 -22.27 21.79 -19.20
C GLN A 100 -21.86 20.52 -18.41
N GLN A 101 -20.89 19.76 -18.92
CA GLN A 101 -20.42 18.54 -18.30
C GLN A 101 -19.68 18.87 -17.01
N VAL A 102 -19.96 18.08 -15.97
CA VAL A 102 -19.25 18.17 -14.69
C VAL A 102 -17.80 17.71 -14.88
N LEU A 103 -16.86 18.58 -14.56
CA LEU A 103 -15.44 18.34 -14.62
C LEU A 103 -14.97 17.61 -13.37
N SER A 104 -14.32 16.47 -13.57
CA SER A 104 -13.57 15.82 -12.49
C SER A 104 -12.27 16.58 -12.22
N TYR A 105 -11.96 16.86 -10.96
CA TYR A 105 -10.75 17.58 -10.55
C TYR A 105 -10.13 16.95 -9.31
N LYS A 106 -8.83 17.18 -9.11
CA LYS A 106 -8.14 16.87 -7.85
C LYS A 106 -8.06 18.14 -6.99
N PRO A 107 -7.98 18.01 -5.65
CA PRO A 107 -7.85 19.15 -4.74
C PRO A 107 -6.74 20.16 -5.13
N ASN A 108 -5.62 19.66 -5.63
CA ASN A 108 -4.43 20.42 -6.02
C ASN A 108 -4.40 20.81 -7.50
N THR A 109 -5.46 20.51 -8.26
CA THR A 109 -5.55 20.93 -9.67
C THR A 109 -5.63 22.44 -9.73
N LEU A 110 -4.85 23.05 -10.63
CA LEU A 110 -4.87 24.49 -10.86
C LEU A 110 -6.13 24.86 -11.64
N ILE A 111 -6.86 25.89 -11.20
CA ILE A 111 -8.14 26.28 -11.82
C ILE A 111 -7.97 26.72 -13.28
N GLY A 112 -6.84 27.36 -13.61
CA GLY A 112 -6.52 27.79 -14.98
C GLY A 112 -6.13 26.65 -15.93
N ALA A 113 -5.93 25.44 -15.41
CA ALA A 113 -5.75 24.24 -16.25
C ALA A 113 -7.08 23.56 -16.61
N LEU A 114 -8.20 24.00 -16.03
CA LEU A 114 -9.54 23.48 -16.26
C LEU A 114 -10.32 24.48 -17.13
N ASP A 115 -11.08 23.98 -18.10
CA ASP A 115 -12.02 24.79 -18.89
C ASP A 115 -13.31 25.04 -18.09
N VAL A 116 -13.22 25.85 -17.04
CA VAL A 116 -14.33 26.14 -16.13
C VAL A 116 -15.08 27.39 -16.59
N GLN A 117 -16.39 27.26 -16.78
CA GLN A 117 -17.30 28.38 -16.99
C GLN A 117 -18.21 28.62 -15.78
N THR A 118 -18.66 27.55 -15.13
CA THR A 118 -19.58 27.64 -13.99
C THR A 118 -19.07 26.79 -12.83
N VAL A 119 -19.11 27.37 -11.64
CA VAL A 119 -18.71 26.75 -10.38
C VAL A 119 -19.92 26.72 -9.46
N LEU A 120 -20.46 25.54 -9.21
CA LEU A 120 -21.59 25.36 -8.33
C LEU A 120 -21.09 25.00 -6.93
N LEU A 121 -21.28 25.92 -5.99
CA LEU A 121 -20.93 25.72 -4.59
C LEU A 121 -22.09 24.98 -3.91
N LYS A 122 -21.91 23.67 -3.69
CA LYS A 122 -22.93 22.81 -3.07
C LYS A 122 -22.63 22.62 -1.60
N GLU A 123 -23.67 22.66 -0.79
CA GLU A 123 -23.60 22.08 0.54
C GLU A 123 -23.37 20.58 0.39
N LYS A 124 -22.24 20.13 0.95
CA LYS A 124 -21.93 18.73 1.09
C LYS A 124 -22.89 18.24 2.15
N ILE A 125 -24.00 17.63 1.72
CA ILE A 125 -24.90 16.90 2.61
C ILE A 125 -23.98 16.06 3.48
N PRO A 126 -23.91 16.31 4.79
CA PRO A 126 -23.20 15.41 5.66
C PRO A 126 -23.93 14.09 5.47
N GLU A 127 -23.32 13.14 4.78
CA GLU A 127 -23.68 11.76 4.98
C GLU A 127 -23.55 11.57 6.49
N GLU A 128 -24.69 11.60 7.17
CA GLU A 128 -24.82 11.51 8.61
C GLU A 128 -24.04 10.28 9.01
N LYS A 129 -22.80 10.51 9.45
CA LYS A 129 -21.84 9.46 9.77
C LYS A 129 -21.90 8.35 8.72
N ALA A 130 -21.37 8.59 7.51
CA ALA A 130 -20.81 7.50 6.75
C ALA A 130 -19.92 6.73 7.74
N LYS A 131 -20.45 5.60 8.23
CA LYS A 131 -19.90 4.87 9.36
C LYS A 131 -18.44 4.66 8.97
N ARG A 132 -17.50 5.32 9.66
CA ARG A 132 -16.13 4.82 9.67
C ARG A 132 -16.32 3.33 9.95
N PRO A 133 -15.85 2.42 9.07
CA PRO A 133 -15.88 1.01 9.42
C PRO A 133 -15.32 0.95 10.84
N LEU A 134 -16.09 0.40 11.79
CA LEU A 134 -15.64 0.22 13.16
C LEU A 134 -14.18 -0.26 13.07
N PRO A 135 -13.23 0.35 13.82
CA PRO A 135 -11.84 -0.06 13.74
C PRO A 135 -11.82 -1.58 13.88
N ARG A 136 -11.49 -2.29 12.79
CA ARG A 136 -11.53 -3.74 12.76
C ARG A 136 -10.53 -4.18 13.81
N VAL A 137 -11.05 -4.70 14.93
CA VAL A 137 -10.20 -5.28 15.97
C VAL A 137 -9.34 -6.32 15.27
N PRO A 138 -8.01 -6.27 15.41
CA PRO A 138 -7.14 -7.26 14.79
C PRO A 138 -7.55 -8.65 15.29
N GLU A 139 -7.88 -9.53 14.36
CA GLU A 139 -8.15 -10.93 14.69
C GLU A 139 -6.87 -11.54 15.28
N LYS A 140 -6.99 -12.13 16.48
CA LYS A 140 -5.86 -12.78 17.14
C LYS A 140 -5.44 -13.98 16.30
N SER A 141 -4.25 -13.92 15.70
CA SER A 141 -3.69 -15.01 14.91
C SER A 141 -2.48 -15.63 15.60
N VAL A 142 -2.40 -16.96 15.57
CA VAL A 142 -1.26 -17.74 16.04
C VAL A 142 -0.52 -18.34 14.85
N ARG A 143 0.79 -18.54 15.00
CA ARG A 143 1.61 -19.26 14.02
C ARG A 143 1.51 -20.75 14.31
N LEU A 144 0.76 -21.47 13.47
CA LEU A 144 0.67 -22.92 13.49
C LEU A 144 1.77 -23.49 12.58
N VAL A 145 2.56 -24.42 13.12
CA VAL A 145 3.51 -25.21 12.33
C VAL A 145 2.79 -26.48 11.85
N VAL A 146 2.74 -26.68 10.55
CA VAL A 146 2.17 -27.88 9.94
C VAL A 146 3.29 -28.69 9.32
N ASN A 147 3.51 -29.89 9.84
CA ASN A 147 4.36 -30.89 9.20
C ASN A 147 3.54 -31.60 8.13
N TYR A 148 4.04 -31.70 6.91
CA TYR A 148 3.34 -32.35 5.81
C TYR A 148 4.40 -32.94 4.91
N LEU A 149 4.19 -34.15 4.38
CA LEU A 149 5.24 -34.93 3.74
C LEU A 149 6.40 -35.21 4.74
N LYS A 150 7.00 -36.40 4.71
CA LYS A 150 7.89 -36.90 5.80
C LYS A 150 8.90 -35.91 6.39
N THR A 151 9.37 -34.94 5.61
CA THR A 151 10.38 -33.95 6.02
C THR A 151 9.98 -32.48 5.81
N GLN A 152 8.79 -32.14 5.31
CA GLN A 152 8.43 -30.74 5.03
C GLN A 152 7.58 -30.10 6.13
N LYS A 153 7.75 -28.78 6.30
CA LYS A 153 7.03 -27.98 7.28
C LYS A 153 6.55 -26.67 6.66
N ALA A 154 5.30 -26.32 6.90
CA ALA A 154 4.68 -25.06 6.52
C ALA A 154 4.28 -24.28 7.77
N VAL A 155 4.32 -22.95 7.70
CA VAL A 155 3.81 -22.08 8.75
C VAL A 155 2.52 -21.42 8.27
N VAL A 156 1.42 -21.72 8.94
CA VAL A 156 0.09 -21.18 8.66
C VAL A 156 -0.26 -20.19 9.76
N ARG A 157 -0.80 -19.01 9.40
CA ARG A 157 -1.39 -18.09 10.37
C ARG A 157 -2.87 -18.38 10.44
N VAL A 158 -3.34 -18.78 11.62
CA VAL A 158 -4.73 -19.17 11.87
C VAL A 158 -5.19 -18.62 13.21
N SER A 159 -6.50 -18.56 13.42
CA SER A 159 -7.09 -18.15 14.69
C SER A 159 -7.06 -19.33 15.67
N PRO A 160 -6.61 -19.15 16.93
CA PRO A 160 -6.45 -20.27 17.87
C PRO A 160 -7.78 -20.76 18.47
N GLU A 161 -8.80 -19.91 18.46
CA GLU A 161 -10.12 -20.14 19.08
C GLU A 161 -11.11 -20.84 18.13
N VAL A 162 -10.79 -20.95 16.84
CA VAL A 162 -11.68 -21.62 15.87
C VAL A 162 -11.43 -23.13 15.83
N PRO A 163 -12.46 -23.95 15.56
CA PRO A 163 -12.31 -25.39 15.39
C PRO A 163 -11.36 -25.78 14.26
N LEU A 164 -10.73 -26.94 14.40
CA LEU A 164 -9.78 -27.47 13.41
C LEU A 164 -10.38 -27.62 12.01
N HIS A 165 -11.66 -28.00 11.86
CA HIS A 165 -12.28 -28.11 10.53
C HIS A 165 -12.32 -26.79 9.76
N ASN A 166 -12.42 -25.65 10.45
CA ASN A 166 -12.43 -24.32 9.83
C ASN A 166 -11.04 -23.89 9.33
N ILE A 167 -9.95 -24.45 9.88
CA ILE A 167 -8.58 -24.14 9.45
C ILE A 167 -8.06 -25.10 8.38
N ILE A 168 -8.71 -26.25 8.16
CA ILE A 168 -8.32 -27.23 7.12
C ILE A 168 -8.13 -26.58 5.75
N PRO A 169 -9.03 -25.71 5.24
CA PRO A 169 -8.84 -25.09 3.92
C PRO A 169 -7.53 -24.31 3.81
N ALA A 170 -7.17 -23.54 4.85
CA ALA A 170 -5.93 -22.77 4.90
C ALA A 170 -4.69 -23.66 4.99
N ILE A 171 -4.80 -24.82 5.66
CA ILE A 171 -3.74 -25.82 5.72
C ILE A 171 -3.56 -26.49 4.36
N CYS A 172 -4.66 -26.92 3.73
CA CYS A 172 -4.65 -27.57 2.41
C CYS A 172 -4.07 -26.65 1.32
N GLU A 173 -4.42 -25.37 1.33
CA GLU A 173 -3.87 -24.38 0.41
C GLU A 173 -2.35 -24.26 0.54
N LYS A 174 -1.82 -24.26 1.79
CA LYS A 174 -0.37 -24.15 2.02
C LYS A 174 0.41 -25.45 1.83
N CYS A 175 -0.22 -26.61 2.06
CA CYS A 175 0.45 -27.90 2.05
C CYS A 175 0.23 -28.68 0.74
N GLU A 176 -0.54 -28.13 -0.21
CA GLU A 176 -0.89 -28.78 -1.51
C GLU A 176 -1.50 -30.18 -1.32
N VAL A 177 -2.40 -30.30 -0.33
CA VAL A 177 -3.14 -31.53 0.02
C VAL A 177 -4.63 -31.34 -0.27
N SER A 178 -5.29 -32.38 -0.79
CA SER A 178 -6.74 -32.35 -1.01
C SER A 178 -7.50 -32.44 0.33
N GLN A 179 -8.54 -31.60 0.50
CA GLN A 179 -9.40 -31.59 1.69
C GLN A 179 -10.08 -32.94 1.97
N GLU A 180 -10.34 -33.73 0.93
CA GLU A 180 -11.00 -35.04 1.04
C GLU A 180 -10.06 -36.16 1.56
N HIS A 181 -8.74 -35.95 1.49
CA HIS A 181 -7.73 -36.96 1.82
C HIS A 181 -6.86 -36.56 3.03
N ILE A 182 -7.06 -35.37 3.59
CA ILE A 182 -6.26 -34.86 4.71
C ILE A 182 -6.72 -35.48 6.03
N VAL A 183 -5.74 -35.92 6.83
CA VAL A 183 -5.93 -36.33 8.23
C VAL A 183 -4.97 -35.52 9.07
N LEU A 184 -5.49 -34.81 10.08
CA LEU A 184 -4.69 -34.03 11.01
C LEU A 184 -4.31 -34.90 12.20
N LEU A 185 -3.01 -35.00 12.50
CA LEU A 185 -2.48 -35.79 13.59
C LEU A 185 -1.75 -34.88 14.57
N ARG A 186 -1.74 -35.26 15.86
CA ARG A 186 -1.03 -34.53 16.90
C ARG A 186 0.47 -34.52 16.64
N ASP A 187 1.01 -35.67 16.25
CA ASP A 187 2.42 -35.85 15.94
C ASP A 187 2.63 -36.90 14.84
N GLY A 188 3.88 -37.02 14.38
CA GLY A 188 4.27 -38.05 13.42
C GLY A 188 4.42 -39.44 14.05
N ILE A 189 4.64 -39.52 15.37
CA ILE A 189 5.09 -40.73 16.08
C ILE A 189 3.91 -41.50 16.67
N THR A 190 3.12 -40.88 17.54
CA THR A 190 1.91 -41.51 18.09
C THR A 190 0.82 -41.69 17.03
N GLY A 191 0.75 -40.78 16.06
CA GLY A 191 -0.26 -40.82 15.01
C GLY A 191 -1.69 -40.66 15.56
N GLU A 192 -1.84 -40.04 16.72
CA GLU A 192 -3.14 -39.67 17.29
C GLU A 192 -3.86 -38.71 16.35
N GLU A 193 -5.04 -39.10 15.89
CA GLU A 193 -5.89 -38.24 15.06
C GLU A 193 -6.51 -37.12 15.91
N LEU A 194 -6.37 -35.89 15.43
CA LEU A 194 -6.91 -34.72 16.11
C LEU A 194 -8.41 -34.62 15.86
N GLU A 195 -9.15 -34.34 16.93
CA GLU A 195 -10.60 -34.15 16.86
C GLU A 195 -10.94 -32.82 16.17
N LEU A 196 -11.61 -32.88 15.02
CA LEU A 196 -11.85 -31.70 14.16
C LEU A 196 -12.81 -30.66 14.74
N THR A 197 -13.53 -31.00 15.79
CA THR A 197 -14.47 -30.13 16.53
C THR A 197 -13.75 -29.19 17.51
N LYS A 198 -12.56 -29.57 17.97
CA LYS A 198 -11.78 -28.81 18.96
C LYS A 198 -10.95 -27.70 18.31
N SER A 199 -10.64 -26.69 19.11
CA SER A 199 -9.75 -25.59 18.71
C SER A 199 -8.27 -25.89 19.04
N LEU A 200 -7.35 -25.10 18.48
CA LEU A 200 -5.91 -25.23 18.78
C LEU A 200 -5.62 -24.90 20.24
N GLU A 201 -6.35 -23.94 20.81
CA GLU A 201 -6.24 -23.53 22.22
C GLU A 201 -6.70 -24.66 23.16
N GLU A 202 -7.84 -25.30 22.87
CA GLU A 202 -8.36 -26.43 23.65
C GLU A 202 -7.41 -27.64 23.63
N LEU A 203 -6.78 -27.88 22.47
CA LEU A 203 -5.82 -28.97 22.30
C LEU A 203 -4.43 -28.63 22.85
N GLY A 204 -4.15 -27.35 23.15
CA GLY A 204 -2.86 -26.87 23.64
C GLY A 204 -1.71 -27.03 22.64
N ILE A 205 -2.00 -27.10 21.34
CA ILE A 205 -1.02 -27.42 20.30
C ILE A 205 -0.63 -26.18 19.47
N LYS A 206 0.65 -26.11 19.12
CA LYS A 206 1.22 -25.10 18.19
C LYS A 206 1.82 -25.73 16.93
N GLU A 207 1.87 -27.05 16.90
CA GLU A 207 2.39 -27.87 15.82
C GLU A 207 1.44 -29.06 15.62
N LEU A 208 1.20 -29.42 14.37
CA LEU A 208 0.44 -30.62 13.99
C LEU A 208 1.05 -31.28 12.75
N TYR A 209 0.59 -32.48 12.42
CA TYR A 209 0.99 -33.20 11.21
C TYR A 209 -0.20 -33.39 10.26
N ALA A 210 -0.11 -32.86 9.04
CA ALA A 210 -1.07 -33.06 7.97
C ALA A 210 -0.67 -34.27 7.11
N TRP A 211 -1.47 -35.33 7.19
CA TRP A 211 -1.27 -36.57 6.46
C TRP A 211 -2.18 -36.62 5.22
N ASP A 212 -1.63 -36.96 4.05
CA ASP A 212 -2.40 -37.17 2.82
C ASP A 212 -2.59 -38.67 2.57
N ARG A 213 -3.84 -39.15 2.69
CA ARG A 213 -4.19 -40.57 2.48
C ARG A 213 -3.94 -41.05 1.05
N LYS A 214 -3.98 -40.17 0.05
CA LYS A 214 -3.76 -40.52 -1.36
C LYS A 214 -2.28 -40.70 -1.66
N LYS A 215 -1.43 -39.84 -1.10
CA LYS A 215 0.02 -39.88 -1.31
C LYS A 215 0.71 -40.90 -0.38
N GLU A 216 0.20 -41.11 0.83
CA GLU A 216 0.77 -42.04 1.81
C GLU A 216 -0.31 -43.00 2.39
N PRO A 217 -0.68 -44.09 1.69
CA PRO A 217 -1.79 -44.96 2.09
C PRO A 217 -1.49 -45.96 3.22
N ASN A 218 -0.23 -46.14 3.63
CA ASN A 218 0.16 -47.23 4.55
C ASN A 218 0.60 -46.72 5.93
N ARG A 219 -0.28 -46.82 6.94
CA ARG A 219 0.08 -46.76 8.38
C ARG A 219 -0.40 -47.98 9.19
N LYS A 220 -1.00 -49.00 8.57
CA LYS A 220 -1.48 -50.18 9.31
C LYS A 220 -0.42 -51.29 9.47
N SER A 221 0.84 -51.07 9.10
CA SER A 221 1.86 -52.13 9.13
C SER A 221 3.27 -51.74 9.61
N SER A 222 3.50 -50.55 10.16
CA SER A 222 4.84 -50.17 10.66
C SER A 222 4.85 -49.71 12.12
N VAL A 223 4.25 -50.52 12.99
CA VAL A 223 4.88 -50.76 14.30
C VAL A 223 5.90 -51.87 14.08
N SER A 224 7.07 -51.50 13.58
CA SER A 224 8.27 -52.33 13.65
C SER A 224 9.38 -51.39 14.09
N SER A 225 9.63 -51.45 15.39
CA SER A 225 10.89 -51.06 16.00
C SER A 225 12.02 -51.91 15.39
N ASP A 226 12.57 -51.52 14.24
CA ASP A 226 13.74 -52.20 13.66
C ASP A 226 14.52 -51.34 12.63
N ALA A 227 14.69 -50.05 12.91
CA ALA A 227 15.59 -49.18 12.13
C ALA A 227 16.51 -48.30 12.99
N ILE A 228 16.75 -48.69 14.25
CA ILE A 228 17.78 -48.10 15.11
C ILE A 228 18.74 -49.19 15.57
N GLU A 229 19.31 -49.96 14.63
CA GLU A 229 20.51 -50.77 14.96
C GLU A 229 21.41 -51.13 13.76
N LYS A 230 21.46 -50.29 12.70
CA LYS A 230 22.42 -50.48 11.60
C LYS A 230 23.17 -49.22 11.16
N GLU A 231 23.35 -48.26 12.06
CA GLU A 231 24.23 -47.10 11.86
C GLU A 231 25.25 -46.95 13.00
N LYS A 232 25.82 -48.07 13.50
CA LYS A 232 26.97 -48.02 14.43
C LYS A 232 28.12 -48.97 14.06
N THR A 233 28.19 -49.41 12.80
CA THR A 233 29.31 -50.24 12.30
C THR A 233 29.84 -49.83 10.93
N ARG A 234 29.46 -48.66 10.39
CA ARG A 234 30.00 -48.12 9.12
C ARG A 234 30.73 -46.79 9.24
N LEU A 235 31.14 -46.42 10.46
CA LEU A 235 31.91 -45.20 10.75
C LEU A 235 33.34 -45.48 11.27
N LEU A 236 33.91 -46.67 10.99
CA LEU A 236 35.29 -47.04 11.37
C LEU A 236 36.09 -47.66 10.22
N GLY A 237 36.36 -46.86 9.20
CA GLY A 237 37.32 -47.16 8.12
C GLY A 237 36.90 -46.37 6.88
N LEU A 238 37.68 -45.45 6.33
CA LEU A 238 39.09 -45.57 5.98
C LEU A 238 39.66 -44.14 5.85
N PHE A 239 40.48 -43.70 6.80
CA PHE A 239 41.44 -42.61 6.57
C PHE A 239 42.82 -43.26 6.43
N ASN A 240 43.21 -43.61 5.20
CA ASN A 240 44.60 -43.93 4.92
C ASN A 240 45.40 -42.62 4.87
N ALA A 241 46.40 -42.58 5.73
CA ALA A 241 47.24 -41.43 6.02
C ALA A 241 48.10 -41.03 4.82
N ASP A 242 48.03 -39.75 4.47
CA ASP A 242 49.07 -39.07 3.71
C ASP A 242 50.02 -38.40 4.71
N ARG A 243 51.25 -38.90 4.84
CA ARG A 243 52.34 -38.15 5.47
C ARG A 243 53.70 -38.60 4.98
N ARG A 244 54.27 -37.81 4.07
CA ARG A 244 55.72 -37.72 3.79
C ARG A 244 56.43 -36.98 4.93
N SER A 245 57.65 -37.43 5.27
CA SER A 245 58.86 -36.63 5.59
C SER A 245 59.98 -37.61 6.00
N SER A 246 61.14 -37.67 5.32
CA SER A 246 62.36 -36.90 5.65
C SER A 246 62.68 -37.00 7.16
N LYS A 247 63.74 -37.68 7.61
CA LYS A 247 65.17 -37.48 7.35
C LYS A 247 65.96 -38.70 7.82
#